data_AF-A0A834XYX2-F1
#
_entry.id   AF-A0A834XYX2-F1
#
_cell.length_a   1.000
_cell.length_b   1.000
_cell.length_c   1.000
_cell.angle_alpha   90.00
_cell.angle_beta   90.00
_cell.angle_gamma   90.00
#
_symmetry.space_group_name_H-M   'P 1'
#
loop_
_entity.id
_entity.type
_entity.pdbx_description
1 polymer ?
#
loop_
_entity_poly.entity_id
_entity_poly.type
_entity_poly.pdbx_seq_one_letter_code
_entity_poly.pdbx_strand_id
1 'polypeptide(L)'
;MVYRVTGCPSMCVTGEMINRRTLVNNVIDDDTTIKSMNTDPSSIINMNFGTKNSTIIFAQSGSTALLPCVAYNIGEGTVSWIRRKNIQHQLLTVGLTTYASDERFQAKHFHHSEDWTLQIKYVQSRDAGMYECQVSTHPPTSIFLFLEVVEARAEIVGPPEKYVRPGSTLQLHCMIKKSTETPSYLFWYHNYRMINYDIDQGVNVSTDLIARESWLEVPKASTRHSGNYTCEPSNASPASTVIYIFNGENPAARHSFNHATIYYKKSKIFIIVIFIILLQIIQL
;
A
#
# COMPACT_ATOMS: atom_id res chain seq x y z
N MET A 1 -24.74 54.01 31.73
CA MET A 1 -23.55 53.53 30.98
C MET A 1 -24.04 52.43 30.05
N VAL A 2 -24.02 52.47 28.72
CA VAL A 2 -23.55 53.43 27.71
C VAL A 2 -24.53 53.26 26.52
N TYR A 3 -24.92 54.37 25.91
CA TYR A 3 -25.68 54.45 24.66
C TYR A 3 -24.74 54.26 23.45
N ARG A 4 -25.23 53.74 22.32
CA ARG A 4 -25.02 54.43 21.03
C ARG A 4 -26.04 54.03 19.95
N VAL A 5 -26.65 55.09 19.43
CA VAL A 5 -27.53 55.23 18.28
C VAL A 5 -26.66 55.60 17.06
N THR A 6 -27.27 55.51 15.86
CA THR A 6 -26.93 56.09 14.53
C THR A 6 -26.15 55.18 13.59
N GLY A 7 -26.54 54.98 12.32
CA GLY A 7 -27.65 55.49 11.54
C GLY A 7 -27.57 54.98 10.10
N CYS A 8 -28.72 54.81 9.44
CA CYS A 8 -28.79 54.83 7.98
C CYS A 8 -28.40 56.23 7.47
N PRO A 9 -27.82 56.30 6.27
CA PRO A 9 -28.61 56.89 5.19
C PRO A 9 -28.55 56.09 3.89
N SER A 10 -29.66 56.21 3.17
CA SER A 10 -29.93 55.85 1.77
C SER A 10 -28.79 56.15 0.80
N MET A 11 -28.56 55.26 -0.17
CA MET A 11 -28.55 55.60 -1.61
C MET A 11 -28.60 54.31 -2.46
N CYS A 12 -29.61 54.26 -3.33
CA CYS A 12 -29.67 53.34 -4.47
C CYS A 12 -28.46 53.58 -5.38
N VAL A 13 -27.78 52.51 -5.80
CA VAL A 13 -26.95 52.53 -7.02
C VAL A 13 -27.24 51.27 -7.81
N THR A 14 -27.77 51.49 -9.01
CA THR A 14 -27.91 50.54 -10.10
C THR A 14 -26.53 50.01 -10.51
N GLY A 15 -26.31 48.70 -10.40
CA GLY A 15 -25.13 48.04 -10.92
C GLY A 15 -25.32 47.65 -12.39
N GLU A 16 -24.97 48.56 -13.30
CA GLU A 16 -24.79 48.29 -14.72
C GLU A 16 -23.50 47.52 -15.00
N MET A 17 -23.53 46.72 -16.06
CA MET A 17 -22.41 45.96 -16.61
C MET A 17 -21.23 46.85 -16.99
N ILE A 18 -20.06 46.62 -16.40
CA ILE A 18 -18.82 47.29 -16.81
C ILE A 18 -18.11 46.42 -17.85
N ASN A 19 -18.27 46.88 -19.09
CA ASN A 19 -17.53 46.52 -20.28
C ASN A 19 -16.03 46.86 -20.11
N ARG A 20 -15.15 45.85 -20.11
CA ARG A 20 -13.69 46.06 -20.06
C ARG A 20 -13.15 46.14 -21.48
N ARG A 21 -13.18 47.35 -22.06
CA ARG A 21 -12.38 47.70 -23.23
C ARG A 21 -10.95 48.05 -22.82
N THR A 22 -10.02 47.67 -23.70
CA THR A 22 -8.67 48.21 -23.93
C THR A 22 -7.51 47.62 -23.12
N LEU A 23 -6.79 46.68 -23.73
CA LEU A 23 -5.39 46.89 -24.15
C LEU A 23 -5.25 46.32 -25.57
N VAL A 24 -5.46 47.19 -26.56
CA VAL A 24 -5.08 46.91 -27.96
C VAL A 24 -3.68 47.48 -28.12
N ASN A 25 -2.69 46.62 -28.29
CA ASN A 25 -1.37 47.03 -28.76
C ASN A 25 -1.49 47.31 -30.26
N ASN A 26 -1.46 48.60 -30.63
CA ASN A 26 -1.31 49.01 -32.02
C ASN A 26 0.15 48.85 -32.41
N VAL A 27 0.45 47.85 -33.24
CA VAL A 27 1.57 47.91 -34.17
C VAL A 27 0.95 48.26 -35.52
N ILE A 28 1.24 49.46 -35.99
CA ILE A 28 0.88 49.93 -37.32
C ILE A 28 1.90 49.31 -38.26
N ASP A 29 1.49 48.31 -39.03
CA ASP A 29 2.12 47.96 -40.29
C ASP A 29 1.05 47.95 -41.37
N ASP A 30 1.37 48.68 -42.43
CA ASP A 30 0.54 49.08 -43.55
C ASP A 30 0.51 47.94 -44.59
N ASP A 31 -0.55 47.12 -44.62
CA ASP A 31 -1.03 46.48 -45.85
C ASP A 31 -2.46 45.95 -45.68
N THR A 32 -3.36 46.45 -46.51
CA THR A 32 -4.74 46.00 -46.65
C THR A 32 -4.81 44.61 -47.25
N THR A 33 -4.98 43.58 -46.41
CA THR A 33 -5.71 42.38 -46.81
C THR A 33 -6.61 41.93 -45.66
N ILE A 34 -7.93 42.02 -45.88
CA ILE A 34 -8.92 41.37 -45.02
C ILE A 34 -8.69 39.86 -45.16
N LYS A 35 -7.83 39.26 -44.33
CA LYS A 35 -7.86 37.83 -44.11
C LYS A 35 -9.11 37.56 -43.30
N SER A 36 -10.12 36.99 -43.97
CA SER A 36 -11.22 36.31 -43.31
C SER A 36 -10.62 35.40 -42.23
N MET A 37 -10.88 35.73 -40.98
CA MET A 37 -10.59 34.84 -39.87
C MET A 37 -11.55 33.68 -40.02
N ASN A 38 -11.12 32.64 -40.74
CA ASN A 38 -11.74 31.33 -40.72
C ASN A 38 -11.66 30.86 -39.27
N THR A 39 -12.70 31.16 -38.50
CA THR A 39 -13.04 30.37 -37.33
C THR A 39 -13.44 29.01 -37.91
N ASP A 40 -12.50 28.08 -37.92
CA ASP A 40 -12.75 26.69 -38.28
C ASP A 40 -13.91 26.18 -37.38
N PRO A 41 -15.08 25.85 -37.94
CA PRO A 41 -16.22 25.41 -37.15
C PRO A 41 -16.07 23.99 -36.57
N SER A 42 -14.88 23.39 -36.59
CA SER A 42 -14.71 21.97 -36.27
C SER A 42 -13.34 21.58 -35.72
N SER A 43 -12.93 22.12 -34.57
CA SER A 43 -12.10 21.30 -33.69
C SER A 43 -12.99 20.20 -33.08
N ILE A 44 -13.20 19.11 -33.83
CA ILE A 44 -13.85 17.91 -33.29
C ILE A 44 -12.99 17.45 -32.12
N ILE A 45 -13.47 17.72 -30.90
CA ILE A 45 -12.77 17.29 -29.70
C ILE A 45 -12.97 15.79 -29.59
N ASN A 46 -11.97 15.04 -30.02
CA ASN A 46 -12.00 13.58 -29.97
C ASN A 46 -11.89 13.10 -28.52
N MET A 47 -12.58 12.01 -28.23
CA MET A 47 -12.46 11.30 -26.96
C MET A 47 -11.00 10.85 -26.75
N ASN A 48 -10.50 11.04 -25.54
CA ASN A 48 -9.18 10.59 -25.14
C ASN A 48 -9.12 10.21 -23.66
N PHE A 49 -8.18 9.31 -23.33
CA PHE A 49 -7.93 8.92 -21.95
C PHE A 49 -6.89 9.82 -21.29
N GLY A 50 -7.21 10.33 -20.11
CA GLY A 50 -6.25 10.97 -19.21
C GLY A 50 -5.40 9.96 -18.43
N THR A 51 -5.95 8.78 -18.13
CA THR A 51 -5.18 7.69 -17.53
C THR A 51 -4.30 7.03 -18.58
N LYS A 52 -3.02 6.82 -18.25
CA LYS A 52 -2.07 6.14 -19.13
C LYS A 52 -2.44 4.66 -19.29
N ASN A 53 -2.34 4.16 -20.51
CA ASN A 53 -2.48 2.74 -20.78
C ASN A 53 -1.35 1.94 -20.10
N SER A 54 -1.64 0.72 -19.69
CA SER A 54 -0.73 -0.19 -18.97
C SER A 54 -0.24 0.35 -17.62
N THR A 55 -1.10 1.07 -16.89
CA THR A 55 -0.80 1.54 -15.53
C THR A 55 -0.83 0.37 -14.54
N ILE A 56 0.18 0.28 -13.68
CA ILE A 56 0.24 -0.70 -12.59
C ILE A 56 -0.28 -0.07 -11.30
N ILE A 57 -1.26 -0.72 -10.68
CA ILE A 57 -1.88 -0.29 -9.43
C ILE A 57 -1.52 -1.30 -8.36
N PHE A 58 -0.93 -0.83 -7.26
CA PHE A 58 -0.66 -1.65 -6.08
C PHE A 58 -1.79 -1.48 -5.08
N ALA A 59 -2.29 -2.59 -4.58
CA ALA A 59 -3.26 -2.61 -3.48
C ALA A 59 -2.83 -3.62 -2.42
N GLN A 60 -3.03 -3.26 -1.16
CA GLN A 60 -2.77 -4.18 -0.08
C GLN A 60 -3.92 -5.17 0.07
N SER A 61 -3.59 -6.43 0.36
CA SER A 61 -4.59 -7.43 0.74
C SER A 61 -5.47 -6.94 1.90
N GLY A 62 -6.77 -7.08 1.76
CA GLY A 62 -7.79 -6.60 2.70
C GLY A 62 -8.16 -5.12 2.55
N SER A 63 -7.37 -4.31 1.84
CA SER A 63 -7.65 -2.89 1.64
C SER A 63 -8.61 -2.64 0.46
N THR A 64 -8.84 -1.38 0.10
CA THR A 64 -9.64 -1.00 -1.06
C THR A 64 -8.74 -0.59 -2.22
N ALA A 65 -8.82 -1.29 -3.35
CA ALA A 65 -8.16 -0.86 -4.58
C ALA A 65 -9.03 0.16 -5.32
N LEU A 66 -8.39 1.19 -5.86
CA LEU A 66 -9.00 2.18 -6.74
C LEU A 66 -8.25 2.17 -8.06
N LEU A 67 -8.90 1.68 -9.11
CA LEU A 67 -8.35 1.64 -10.46
C LEU A 67 -8.87 2.87 -11.21
N PRO A 68 -8.00 3.86 -11.50
CA PRO A 68 -8.42 5.10 -12.13
C PRO A 68 -8.73 4.86 -13.62
N CYS A 69 -9.74 5.53 -14.13
CA CYS A 69 -9.93 5.71 -15.57
C CYS A 69 -10.48 7.11 -15.81
N VAL A 70 -9.62 8.00 -16.26
CA VAL A 70 -10.01 9.36 -16.65
C VAL A 70 -10.23 9.34 -18.16
N ALA A 71 -11.43 9.70 -18.60
CA ALA A 71 -11.80 9.73 -20.01
C ALA A 71 -12.51 11.04 -20.32
N TYR A 72 -11.94 11.86 -21.19
CA TYR A 72 -12.50 13.16 -21.56
C TYR A 72 -13.34 13.07 -22.83
N ASN A 73 -14.29 13.99 -22.96
CA ASN A 73 -15.09 14.19 -24.18
C ASN A 73 -15.84 12.91 -24.59
N ILE A 74 -16.32 12.15 -23.61
CA ILE A 74 -17.06 10.90 -23.87
C ILE A 74 -18.45 11.14 -24.49
N GLY A 75 -18.99 12.37 -24.40
CA GLY A 75 -20.31 12.72 -24.93
C GLY A 75 -21.42 11.92 -24.25
N GLU A 76 -22.25 11.24 -25.05
CA GLU A 76 -23.24 10.27 -24.56
C GLU A 76 -22.66 8.85 -24.36
N GLY A 77 -21.36 8.69 -24.56
CA GLY A 77 -20.65 7.44 -24.34
C GLY A 77 -20.66 7.01 -22.87
N THR A 78 -20.55 5.71 -22.65
CA THR A 78 -20.52 5.10 -21.32
C THR A 78 -19.20 4.40 -21.08
N VAL A 79 -18.74 4.43 -19.83
CA VAL A 79 -17.53 3.71 -19.41
C VAL A 79 -17.91 2.36 -18.84
N SER A 80 -17.22 1.32 -19.28
CA SER A 80 -17.40 -0.05 -18.81
C SER A 80 -16.10 -0.60 -18.24
N TRP A 81 -16.18 -1.30 -17.12
CA TRP A 81 -15.06 -2.02 -16.53
C TRP A 81 -15.17 -3.51 -16.81
N ILE A 82 -14.10 -4.09 -17.34
CA ILE A 82 -14.04 -5.50 -17.72
C ILE A 82 -12.81 -6.11 -17.08
N ARG A 83 -12.98 -7.26 -16.42
CA ARG A 83 -11.87 -8.06 -15.91
C ARG A 83 -11.43 -9.04 -16.99
N ARG A 84 -10.14 -9.03 -17.30
CA ARG A 84 -9.55 -9.95 -18.29
C ARG A 84 -8.80 -11.07 -17.59
N LYS A 85 -9.24 -12.31 -17.80
CA LYS A 85 -8.58 -13.51 -17.28
C LYS A 85 -8.37 -14.51 -18.41
N ASN A 86 -7.18 -14.52 -19.00
CA ASN A 86 -6.83 -15.34 -20.16
C ASN A 86 -7.84 -15.13 -21.32
N ILE A 87 -8.67 -16.14 -21.59
CA ILE A 87 -9.67 -16.15 -22.67
C ILE A 87 -11.04 -15.63 -22.17
N GLN A 88 -11.25 -15.55 -20.85
CA GLN A 88 -12.52 -15.13 -20.27
C GLN A 88 -12.51 -13.63 -19.98
N HIS A 89 -13.48 -12.92 -20.55
CA HIS A 89 -13.80 -11.53 -20.22
C HIS A 89 -15.02 -11.50 -19.33
N GLN A 90 -14.89 -10.89 -18.15
CA GLN A 90 -15.99 -10.71 -17.23
C GLN A 90 -16.34 -9.23 -17.16
N LEU A 91 -17.55 -8.87 -17.61
CA LEU A 91 -18.08 -7.54 -17.43
C LEU A 91 -18.31 -7.28 -15.94
N LEU A 92 -17.72 -6.20 -15.41
CA LEU A 92 -17.86 -5.81 -14.01
C LEU A 92 -18.92 -4.73 -13.85
N THR A 93 -18.80 -3.64 -14.60
CA THR A 93 -19.72 -2.50 -14.51
C THR A 93 -19.94 -1.87 -15.89
N VAL A 94 -21.11 -1.24 -16.06
CA VAL A 94 -21.41 -0.33 -17.19
C VAL A 94 -21.99 0.94 -16.60
N GLY A 95 -21.30 2.06 -16.81
CA GLY A 95 -21.52 3.27 -16.04
C GLY A 95 -21.42 2.98 -14.53
N LEU A 96 -22.42 3.42 -13.78
CA LEU A 96 -22.55 3.16 -12.33
C LEU A 96 -23.20 1.81 -12.00
N THR A 97 -23.73 1.09 -12.99
CA THR A 97 -24.44 -0.18 -12.77
C THR A 97 -23.45 -1.33 -12.67
N THR A 98 -23.56 -2.13 -11.61
CA THR A 98 -22.70 -3.30 -11.38
C THR A 98 -23.34 -4.55 -11.98
N TYR A 99 -22.59 -5.27 -12.82
CA TYR A 99 -22.97 -6.54 -13.46
C TYR A 99 -22.22 -7.74 -12.88
N ALA A 100 -21.08 -7.51 -12.23
CA ALA A 100 -20.38 -8.56 -11.50
C ALA A 100 -21.29 -9.14 -10.41
N SER A 101 -21.25 -10.47 -10.23
CA SER A 101 -21.94 -11.13 -9.11
C SER A 101 -21.34 -10.80 -7.74
N ASP A 102 -20.11 -10.30 -7.72
CA ASP A 102 -19.39 -9.91 -6.51
C ASP A 102 -19.61 -8.41 -6.23
N GLU A 103 -20.32 -8.10 -5.15
CA GLU A 103 -20.71 -6.74 -4.76
C GLU A 103 -19.53 -5.84 -4.37
N ARG A 104 -18.32 -6.41 -4.20
CA ARG A 104 -17.11 -5.64 -3.89
C ARG A 104 -16.66 -4.76 -5.05
N PHE A 105 -17.03 -5.10 -6.29
CA PHE A 105 -16.73 -4.33 -7.49
C PHE A 105 -17.78 -3.25 -7.67
N GLN A 106 -17.39 -1.98 -7.63
CA GLN A 106 -18.30 -0.84 -7.75
C GLN A 106 -17.63 0.25 -8.58
N ALA A 107 -18.36 0.81 -9.54
CA ALA A 107 -17.89 2.01 -10.25
C ALA A 107 -18.19 3.26 -9.42
N LYS A 108 -17.21 4.15 -9.33
CA LYS A 108 -17.31 5.47 -8.73
C LYS A 108 -17.12 6.53 -9.79
N HIS A 109 -18.10 7.40 -9.89
CA HIS A 109 -18.08 8.57 -10.76
C HIS A 109 -18.80 9.71 -10.04
N PHE A 110 -18.17 10.88 -10.03
CA PHE A 110 -18.77 12.09 -9.50
C PHE A 110 -19.41 12.88 -10.64
N HIS A 111 -20.57 13.47 -10.39
CA HIS A 111 -21.24 14.30 -11.40
C HIS A 111 -20.32 15.42 -11.86
N HIS A 112 -20.19 15.62 -13.17
CA HIS A 112 -19.27 16.55 -13.82
C HIS A 112 -17.76 16.26 -13.65
N SER A 113 -17.38 15.07 -13.17
CA SER A 113 -15.99 14.61 -13.23
C SER A 113 -15.77 13.76 -14.48
N GLU A 114 -14.53 13.71 -14.96
CA GLU A 114 -14.09 12.81 -16.03
C GLU A 114 -13.55 11.47 -15.46
N ASP A 115 -13.59 11.34 -14.12
CA ASP A 115 -13.11 10.17 -13.39
C ASP A 115 -14.16 9.06 -13.34
N TRP A 116 -13.77 7.89 -13.83
CA TRP A 116 -14.51 6.64 -13.79
C TRP A 116 -13.69 5.57 -13.08
N THR A 117 -13.65 5.65 -11.74
CA THR A 117 -12.80 4.78 -10.94
C THR A 117 -13.52 3.46 -10.63
N LEU A 118 -12.88 2.33 -10.89
CA LEU A 118 -13.35 1.05 -10.35
C LEU A 118 -12.82 0.88 -8.93
N GLN A 119 -13.74 0.77 -7.98
CA GLN A 119 -13.45 0.41 -6.61
C GLN A 119 -13.59 -1.10 -6.41
N ILE A 120 -12.60 -1.72 -5.78
CA ILE A 120 -12.64 -3.12 -5.34
C ILE A 120 -12.41 -3.13 -3.83
N LYS A 121 -13.44 -3.48 -3.05
CA LYS A 121 -13.35 -3.58 -1.58
C LYS A 121 -12.73 -4.92 -1.15
N TYR A 122 -12.05 -4.93 0.00
CA TYR A 122 -11.48 -6.13 0.61
C TYR A 122 -10.68 -6.96 -0.39
N VAL A 123 -9.70 -6.31 -1.03
CA VAL A 123 -8.91 -6.89 -2.12
C VAL A 123 -8.25 -8.18 -1.67
N GLN A 124 -8.28 -9.19 -2.54
CA GLN A 124 -7.65 -10.48 -2.27
C GLN A 124 -6.61 -10.78 -3.33
N SER A 125 -5.65 -11.66 -3.03
CA SER A 125 -4.59 -12.06 -3.97
C SER A 125 -5.17 -12.61 -5.29
N ARG A 126 -6.37 -13.21 -5.25
CA ARG A 126 -7.08 -13.68 -6.43
C ARG A 126 -7.63 -12.58 -7.33
N ASP A 127 -7.72 -11.34 -6.87
CA ASP A 127 -8.20 -10.19 -7.64
C ASP A 127 -7.11 -9.59 -8.53
N ALA A 128 -5.85 -9.94 -8.29
CA ALA A 128 -4.73 -9.52 -9.13
C ALA A 128 -4.94 -9.89 -10.60
N GLY A 129 -4.44 -9.05 -11.50
CA GLY A 129 -4.52 -9.27 -12.94
C GLY A 129 -4.92 -8.02 -13.74
N MET A 130 -5.30 -8.25 -14.99
CA MET A 130 -5.58 -7.19 -15.96
C MET A 130 -7.04 -6.77 -15.93
N TYR A 131 -7.25 -5.46 -15.89
CA TYR A 131 -8.54 -4.79 -15.96
C TYR A 131 -8.55 -3.87 -17.18
N GLU A 132 -9.69 -3.79 -17.85
CA GLU A 132 -9.91 -2.96 -19.02
C GLU A 132 -10.95 -1.90 -18.67
N CYS A 133 -10.60 -0.63 -18.87
CA CYS A 133 -11.55 0.46 -18.92
C CYS A 133 -11.86 0.75 -20.38
N GLN A 134 -13.11 0.56 -20.77
CA GLN A 134 -13.58 0.71 -22.15
C GLN A 134 -14.60 1.85 -22.22
N VAL A 135 -14.51 2.68 -23.25
CA VAL A 135 -15.53 3.68 -23.57
C VAL A 135 -16.26 3.28 -24.85
N SER A 136 -17.58 3.42 -24.85
CA SER A 136 -18.48 3.01 -25.93
C SER A 136 -18.44 3.92 -27.17
N THR A 137 -17.25 4.34 -27.59
CA THR A 137 -17.03 5.07 -28.85
C THR A 137 -17.26 4.14 -30.05
N HIS A 138 -17.30 4.70 -31.26
CA HIS A 138 -17.35 3.92 -32.51
C HIS A 138 -16.07 4.18 -33.32
N PRO A 139 -15.08 3.25 -33.32
CA PRO A 139 -15.05 1.97 -32.60
C PRO A 139 -14.79 2.13 -31.09
N PRO A 140 -15.09 1.10 -30.25
CA PRO A 140 -14.82 1.16 -28.81
C PRO A 140 -13.33 1.32 -28.54
N THR A 141 -13.01 2.19 -27.59
CA THR A 141 -11.64 2.52 -27.21
C THR A 141 -11.40 2.09 -25.76
N SER A 142 -10.21 1.56 -25.48
CA SER A 142 -9.90 1.00 -24.17
C SER A 142 -8.49 1.35 -23.69
N ILE A 143 -8.34 1.40 -22.37
CA ILE A 143 -7.05 1.32 -21.68
C ILE A 143 -7.02 0.09 -20.77
N PHE A 144 -5.82 -0.38 -20.49
CA PHE A 144 -5.57 -1.54 -19.64
C PHE A 144 -4.83 -1.12 -18.38
N LEU A 145 -5.23 -1.69 -17.26
CA LEU A 145 -4.61 -1.51 -15.96
C LEU A 145 -4.24 -2.88 -15.39
N PHE A 146 -3.14 -2.95 -14.66
CA PHE A 146 -2.71 -4.17 -13.98
C PHE A 146 -2.80 -3.97 -12.47
N LEU A 147 -3.62 -4.75 -11.79
CA LEU A 147 -3.71 -4.76 -10.34
C LEU A 147 -2.73 -5.77 -9.76
N GLU A 148 -1.78 -5.29 -8.96
CA GLU A 148 -0.89 -6.10 -8.14
C GLU A 148 -1.34 -6.05 -6.67
N VAL A 149 -1.59 -7.22 -6.10
CA VAL A 149 -2.03 -7.35 -4.71
C VAL A 149 -0.84 -7.77 -3.85
N VAL A 150 -0.50 -6.94 -2.87
CA VAL A 150 0.65 -7.12 -1.99
C VAL A 150 0.21 -7.36 -0.54
N GLU A 151 1.00 -8.14 0.19
CA GLU A 151 0.82 -8.32 1.63
C GLU A 151 1.83 -7.45 2.37
N ALA A 152 1.33 -6.49 3.14
CA ALA A 152 2.16 -5.60 3.94
C ALA A 152 2.62 -6.31 5.21
N ARG A 153 3.89 -6.10 5.56
CA ARG A 153 4.53 -6.74 6.72
C ARG A 153 5.48 -5.80 7.42
N ALA A 154 5.53 -5.87 8.74
CA ALA A 154 6.60 -5.29 9.52
C ALA A 154 7.90 -6.07 9.31
N GLU A 155 9.02 -5.40 9.52
CA GLU A 155 10.35 -5.97 9.50
C GLU A 155 11.18 -5.27 10.57
N ILE A 156 11.72 -6.04 11.53
CA ILE A 156 12.65 -5.52 12.52
C ILE A 156 14.07 -5.73 11.98
N VAL A 157 14.83 -4.64 11.86
CA VAL A 157 16.17 -4.67 11.29
C VAL A 157 17.11 -5.49 12.15
N GLY A 158 17.76 -6.45 11.51
CA GLY A 158 18.77 -7.31 12.13
C GLY A 158 18.34 -8.78 12.20
N PRO A 159 19.08 -9.59 12.96
CA PRO A 159 18.78 -11.00 13.11
C PRO A 159 17.50 -11.24 13.93
N PRO A 160 16.86 -12.41 13.78
CA PRO A 160 15.72 -12.82 14.60
C PRO A 160 16.09 -13.01 16.09
N GLU A 161 17.38 -13.17 16.39
CA GLU A 161 17.93 -13.23 17.74
C GLU A 161 19.10 -12.27 17.90
N LYS A 162 19.05 -11.43 18.95
CA LYS A 162 20.11 -10.45 19.25
C LYS A 162 20.63 -10.65 20.67
N TYR A 163 21.95 -10.63 20.80
CA TYR A 163 22.64 -10.81 22.07
C TYR A 163 23.23 -9.47 22.49
N VAL A 164 22.88 -8.99 23.68
CA VAL A 164 23.20 -7.64 24.15
C VAL A 164 23.83 -7.71 25.53
N ARG A 165 24.91 -6.93 25.76
CA ARG A 165 25.56 -6.89 27.08
C ARG A 165 24.75 -6.05 28.06
N PRO A 166 24.63 -6.44 29.33
CA PRO A 166 24.04 -5.58 30.35
C PRO A 166 24.73 -4.22 30.42
N GLY A 167 23.95 -3.17 30.64
CA GLY A 167 24.40 -1.78 30.67
C GLY A 167 24.53 -1.10 29.31
N SER A 168 24.53 -1.84 28.20
CA SER A 168 24.57 -1.26 26.85
C SER A 168 23.19 -0.79 26.37
N THR A 169 23.19 0.08 25.36
CA THR A 169 21.96 0.54 24.70
C THR A 169 21.45 -0.52 23.73
N LEU A 170 20.21 -1.00 23.95
CA LEU A 170 19.48 -1.79 22.96
C LEU A 170 18.67 -0.83 22.09
N GLN A 171 18.87 -0.91 20.79
CA GLN A 171 18.03 -0.22 19.81
C GLN A 171 17.45 -1.24 18.82
N LEU A 172 16.15 -1.12 18.56
CA LEU A 172 15.41 -1.87 17.56
C LEU A 172 14.75 -0.89 16.58
N HIS A 173 14.84 -1.20 15.30
CA HIS A 173 14.22 -0.41 14.23
C HIS A 173 13.23 -1.30 13.49
N CYS A 174 11.96 -0.91 13.47
CA CYS A 174 10.89 -1.55 12.74
C CYS A 174 10.52 -0.70 11.53
N MET A 175 10.41 -1.34 10.35
CA MET A 175 9.92 -0.71 9.12
C MET A 175 8.75 -1.51 8.55
N ILE A 176 7.76 -0.84 7.96
CA ILE A 176 6.67 -1.52 7.25
C ILE A 176 6.97 -1.61 5.76
N LYS A 177 7.05 -2.82 5.24
CA LYS A 177 7.27 -3.12 3.82
C LYS A 177 5.96 -3.35 3.09
N LYS A 178 5.91 -2.95 1.82
CA LYS A 178 4.79 -3.18 0.89
C LYS A 178 3.42 -2.64 1.34
N SER A 179 3.38 -1.73 2.31
CA SER A 179 2.15 -1.03 2.66
C SER A 179 1.79 -0.03 1.56
N THR A 180 0.53 0.03 1.16
CA THR A 180 0.03 1.07 0.25
C THR A 180 -0.58 2.23 1.01
N GLU A 181 -0.99 1.99 2.27
CA GLU A 181 -1.66 2.95 3.14
C GLU A 181 -0.81 3.24 4.38
N THR A 182 -1.01 4.41 4.98
CA THR A 182 -0.33 4.79 6.22
C THR A 182 -0.96 4.04 7.41
N PRO A 183 -0.19 3.35 8.26
CA PRO A 183 -0.73 2.72 9.46
C PRO A 183 -1.31 3.77 10.41
N SER A 184 -2.41 3.43 11.08
CA SER A 184 -2.98 4.26 12.15
C SER A 184 -2.16 4.18 13.45
N TYR A 185 -1.47 3.06 13.67
CA TYR A 185 -0.56 2.88 14.81
C TYR A 185 0.56 1.87 14.50
N LEU A 186 1.64 1.97 15.29
CA LEU A 186 2.75 1.02 15.38
C LEU A 186 3.03 0.76 16.87
N PHE A 187 2.71 -0.43 17.35
CA PHE A 187 2.92 -0.81 18.74
C PHE A 187 4.10 -1.76 18.91
N TRP A 188 4.77 -1.60 20.03
CA TRP A 188 5.82 -2.50 20.50
C TRP A 188 5.28 -3.31 21.67
N TYR A 189 5.45 -4.61 21.59
CA TYR A 189 5.14 -5.56 22.65
C TYR A 189 6.42 -6.21 23.15
N HIS A 190 6.55 -6.34 24.46
CA HIS A 190 7.57 -7.17 25.11
C HIS A 190 6.87 -8.28 25.88
N ASN A 191 7.12 -9.53 25.49
CA ASN A 191 6.47 -10.72 26.06
C ASN A 191 4.93 -10.56 26.19
N TYR A 192 4.27 -10.11 25.12
CA TYR A 192 2.82 -9.88 25.02
C TYR A 192 2.27 -8.65 25.76
N ARG A 193 3.09 -7.86 26.45
CA ARG A 193 2.68 -6.59 27.04
C ARG A 193 3.09 -5.43 26.14
N MET A 194 2.15 -4.54 25.81
CA MET A 194 2.47 -3.31 25.08
C MET A 194 3.34 -2.37 25.95
N ILE A 195 4.40 -1.82 25.36
CA ILE A 195 5.42 -1.03 26.07
C ILE A 195 5.64 0.38 25.51
N ASN A 196 4.84 0.83 24.55
CA ASN A 196 4.99 2.17 23.92
C ASN A 196 5.01 3.33 24.91
N TYR A 197 4.33 3.18 26.06
CA TYR A 197 4.19 4.23 27.08
C TYR A 197 4.75 3.80 28.45
N ASP A 198 5.56 2.75 28.50
CA ASP A 198 6.02 2.14 29.74
C ASP A 198 7.28 2.85 30.28
N ILE A 199 7.05 3.92 31.07
CA ILE A 199 8.12 4.71 31.71
C ILE A 199 8.89 3.87 32.75
N ASP A 200 8.23 2.93 33.42
CA ASP A 200 8.83 2.10 34.49
C ASP A 200 9.83 1.06 33.97
N GLN A 201 9.75 0.74 32.68
CA GLN A 201 10.73 -0.09 31.98
C GLN A 201 11.88 0.73 31.37
N GLY A 202 11.83 2.07 31.42
CA GLY A 202 12.86 2.93 30.84
C GLY A 202 13.01 2.73 29.33
N VAL A 203 11.90 2.45 28.64
CA VAL A 203 11.85 2.27 27.19
C VAL A 203 11.45 3.59 26.55
N ASN A 204 12.17 3.99 25.52
CA ASN A 204 11.83 5.13 24.68
C ASN A 204 11.37 4.62 23.31
N VAL A 205 10.16 4.98 22.91
CA VAL A 205 9.63 4.66 21.58
C VAL A 205 9.46 5.94 20.79
N SER A 206 10.05 5.96 19.60
CA SER A 206 9.82 6.99 18.58
C SER A 206 9.13 6.35 17.39
N THR A 207 8.08 6.96 16.88
CA THR A 207 7.28 6.41 15.78
C THR A 207 7.00 7.49 14.76
N ASP A 208 7.32 7.21 13.50
CA ASP A 208 6.94 8.01 12.35
C ASP A 208 5.99 7.18 11.47
N LEU A 209 4.70 7.48 11.56
CA LEU A 209 3.68 6.79 10.77
C LEU A 209 3.80 7.09 9.27
N ILE A 210 4.26 8.30 8.90
CA ILE A 210 4.39 8.74 7.51
C ILE A 210 5.55 8.00 6.84
N ALA A 211 6.70 7.94 7.53
CA ALA A 211 7.84 7.12 7.10
C ALA A 211 7.57 5.61 7.24
N ARG A 212 6.58 5.24 8.08
CA ARG A 212 6.22 3.84 8.41
C ARG A 212 7.34 3.13 9.15
N GLU A 213 7.97 3.88 10.05
CA GLU A 213 9.13 3.44 10.82
C GLU A 213 8.88 3.67 12.32
N SER A 214 9.46 2.82 13.15
CA SER A 214 9.47 3.00 14.60
C SER A 214 10.76 2.49 15.22
N TRP A 215 11.30 3.27 16.13
CA TRP A 215 12.50 2.96 16.91
C TRP A 215 12.13 2.73 18.35
N LEU A 216 12.60 1.61 18.89
CA LEU A 216 12.55 1.29 20.31
C LEU A 216 13.97 1.33 20.86
N GLU A 217 14.17 2.09 21.93
CA GLU A 217 15.45 2.22 22.61
C GLU A 217 15.32 1.89 24.09
N VAL A 218 16.26 1.09 24.58
CA VAL A 218 16.46 0.81 26.00
C VAL A 218 17.90 1.25 26.34
N PRO A 219 18.08 2.47 26.90
CA PRO A 219 19.41 3.06 27.10
C PRO A 219 20.35 2.24 27.99
N LYS A 220 19.79 1.58 29.01
CA LYS A 220 20.54 0.72 29.94
C LYS A 220 19.92 -0.67 30.00
N ALA A 221 20.30 -1.52 29.07
CA ALA A 221 19.81 -2.89 28.98
C ALA A 221 20.14 -3.68 30.27
N SER A 222 19.19 -4.47 30.76
CA SER A 222 19.36 -5.36 31.91
C SER A 222 18.63 -6.67 31.65
N THR A 223 18.86 -7.68 32.48
CA THR A 223 18.30 -9.03 32.26
C THR A 223 16.77 -9.03 32.14
N ARG A 224 16.07 -8.10 32.83
CA ARG A 224 14.59 -7.92 32.75
C ARG A 224 14.10 -7.54 31.35
N HIS A 225 14.96 -6.90 30.55
CA HIS A 225 14.64 -6.49 29.19
C HIS A 225 14.84 -7.63 28.19
N SER A 226 15.29 -8.82 28.62
CA SER A 226 15.34 -9.98 27.73
C SER A 226 13.93 -10.46 27.38
N GLY A 227 13.76 -11.04 26.21
CA GLY A 227 12.48 -11.60 25.78
C GLY A 227 12.15 -11.31 24.33
N ASN A 228 10.91 -11.60 23.97
CA ASN A 228 10.40 -11.38 22.62
C ASN A 228 9.90 -9.94 22.48
N TYR A 229 10.45 -9.22 21.50
CA TYR A 229 10.00 -7.90 21.08
C TYR A 229 9.26 -8.00 19.77
N THR A 230 7.99 -7.59 19.76
CA THR A 230 7.13 -7.61 18.59
C THR A 230 6.76 -6.20 18.18
N CYS A 231 6.94 -5.86 16.90
CA CYS A 231 6.43 -4.65 16.27
C CYS A 231 5.13 -5.00 15.53
N GLU A 232 4.03 -4.37 15.94
CA GLU A 232 2.68 -4.62 15.45
C GLU A 232 2.04 -3.35 14.85
N PRO A 233 1.96 -3.25 13.51
CA PRO A 233 1.22 -2.22 12.80
C PRO A 233 -0.28 -2.52 12.73
N SER A 234 -1.10 -1.47 12.59
CA SER A 234 -2.55 -1.60 12.38
C SER A 234 -2.98 -2.27 11.07
N ASN A 235 -2.14 -2.22 10.03
CA ASN A 235 -2.49 -2.61 8.67
C ASN A 235 -1.43 -3.52 8.03
N ALA A 236 -0.65 -4.26 8.80
CA ALA A 236 0.36 -5.17 8.26
C ALA A 236 0.61 -6.34 9.23
N SER A 237 1.20 -7.43 8.74
CA SER A 237 1.57 -8.53 9.62
C SER A 237 2.71 -8.11 10.57
N PRO A 238 2.67 -8.49 11.86
CA PRO A 238 3.70 -8.11 12.82
C PRO A 238 5.03 -8.83 12.56
N ALA A 239 6.11 -8.28 13.12
CA ALA A 239 7.44 -8.90 13.13
C ALA A 239 7.97 -8.99 14.55
N SER A 240 8.76 -10.02 14.83
CA SER A 240 9.28 -10.29 16.18
C SER A 240 10.79 -10.59 16.15
N THR A 241 11.50 -10.19 17.20
CA THR A 241 12.90 -10.53 17.43
C THR A 241 13.10 -10.86 18.91
N VAL A 242 13.95 -11.84 19.21
CA VAL A 242 14.24 -12.26 20.58
C VAL A 242 15.56 -11.64 21.04
N ILE A 243 15.50 -10.96 22.18
CA ILE A 243 16.67 -10.29 22.77
C ILE A 243 17.14 -11.06 23.99
N TYR A 244 18.42 -11.42 24.01
CA TYR A 244 19.08 -12.06 25.13
C TYR A 244 20.07 -11.09 25.78
N ILE A 245 19.86 -10.75 27.05
CA ILE A 245 20.75 -9.89 27.84
C ILE A 245 21.34 -10.68 29.00
N PHE A 246 22.65 -10.92 28.97
CA PHE A 246 23.36 -11.75 29.96
C PHE A 246 24.81 -11.29 30.14
N ASN A 247 25.34 -11.47 31.35
CA ASN A 247 26.73 -11.23 31.67
C ASN A 247 27.58 -12.42 31.20
N GLY A 248 28.23 -12.33 30.04
CA GLY A 248 29.31 -13.27 29.67
C GLY A 248 29.40 -13.67 28.20
N GLU A 249 30.53 -14.27 27.84
CA GLU A 249 31.08 -14.43 26.49
C GLU A 249 30.12 -14.95 25.41
N ASN A 250 30.25 -14.31 24.24
CA ASN A 250 29.51 -14.53 23.00
C ASN A 250 29.09 -16.01 22.79
N PRO A 251 27.80 -16.37 22.84
CA PRO A 251 27.36 -17.74 22.58
C PRO A 251 27.67 -18.18 21.13
N ALA A 252 27.95 -17.26 20.20
CA ALA A 252 28.46 -17.60 18.88
C ALA A 252 29.86 -18.28 18.91
N ALA A 253 30.61 -18.16 20.00
CA ALA A 253 31.88 -18.86 20.20
C ALA A 253 31.73 -20.30 20.74
N ARG A 254 30.51 -20.73 21.11
CA ARG A 254 30.26 -22.12 21.57
C ARG A 254 30.11 -23.13 20.43
N HIS A 255 30.20 -22.69 19.18
CA HIS A 255 30.26 -23.56 18.01
C HIS A 255 31.69 -23.93 17.59
N SER A 256 32.69 -23.92 18.49
CA SER A 256 33.86 -24.78 18.27
C SER A 256 33.48 -26.21 18.65
N PHE A 257 32.99 -26.96 17.65
CA PHE A 257 32.86 -28.41 17.78
C PHE A 257 34.26 -28.97 18.03
N ASN A 258 34.54 -29.34 19.29
CA ASN A 258 35.49 -30.40 19.56
C ASN A 258 34.98 -31.64 18.81
N HIS A 259 35.60 -31.95 17.69
CA HIS A 259 35.48 -33.24 17.03
C HIS A 259 36.12 -34.30 17.94
N ALA A 260 35.44 -34.67 19.03
CA ALA A 260 35.62 -35.98 19.62
C ALA A 260 34.97 -36.97 18.65
N THR A 261 35.80 -37.56 17.81
CA THR A 261 35.44 -38.68 16.93
C THR A 261 34.89 -39.82 17.79
N ILE A 262 33.56 -39.89 17.91
CA ILE A 262 32.88 -41.09 18.42
C ILE A 262 33.04 -42.15 17.33
N TYR A 263 34.06 -43.00 17.51
CA TYR A 263 34.23 -44.24 16.76
C TYR A 263 33.08 -45.18 17.13
N TYR A 264 31.97 -45.12 16.39
CA TYR A 264 30.97 -46.17 16.42
C TYR A 264 31.59 -47.44 15.85
N LYS A 265 32.07 -48.31 16.73
CA LYS A 265 32.48 -49.66 16.37
C LYS A 265 31.23 -50.38 15.88
N LYS A 266 31.01 -50.43 14.56
CA LYS A 266 29.96 -51.23 13.93
C LYS A 266 30.13 -52.68 14.37
N SER A 267 29.32 -53.10 15.35
CA SER A 267 29.29 -54.48 15.81
C SER A 267 28.61 -55.32 14.73
N LYS A 268 29.39 -56.15 14.02
CA LYS A 268 28.90 -57.10 13.01
C LYS A 268 27.86 -58.09 13.57
N ILE A 269 27.77 -58.21 14.90
CA ILE A 269 26.83 -59.10 15.59
C ILE A 269 25.37 -58.67 15.37
N PHE A 270 25.09 -57.37 15.30
CA PHE A 270 23.71 -56.87 15.15
C PHE A 270 23.11 -57.21 13.77
N ILE A 271 23.93 -57.20 12.71
CA ILE A 271 23.49 -57.60 11.37
C ILE A 271 23.22 -59.11 11.30
N ILE A 272 24.03 -59.94 11.98
CA ILE A 272 23.85 -61.39 12.00
C ILE A 272 22.54 -61.77 12.71
N VAL A 273 22.21 -61.09 13.82
CA VAL A 273 20.96 -61.34 14.56
C VAL A 273 19.73 -60.96 13.72
N ILE A 274 19.77 -59.82 13.02
CA ILE A 274 18.68 -59.41 12.12
C ILE A 274 18.51 -60.40 10.96
N PHE A 275 19.60 -60.92 10.40
CA PHE A 275 19.54 -61.90 9.31
C PHE A 275 18.94 -63.25 9.76
N ILE A 276 19.26 -63.71 10.97
CA ILE A 276 18.69 -64.95 11.54
C ILE A 276 17.19 -64.77 11.80
N ILE A 277 16.76 -63.62 12.33
CA ILE A 277 15.33 -63.34 12.56
C ILE A 277 14.56 -63.31 11.24
N LEU A 278 15.13 -62.70 10.19
CA LEU A 278 14.52 -62.67 8.85
C LEU A 278 14.41 -64.07 8.23
N LEU A 279 15.40 -64.96 8.44
CA LEU A 279 15.33 -66.34 7.96
C LEU A 279 14.24 -67.17 8.66
N GLN A 280 13.96 -66.92 9.94
CA GLN A 280 12.89 -67.62 10.66
C GLN A 280 11.48 -67.18 10.23
N ILE A 281 11.31 -65.96 9.72
CA ILE A 281 10.02 -65.45 9.23
C ILE A 281 9.68 -66.02 7.85
N ILE A 282 10.66 -66.43 7.04
CA ILE A 282 10.45 -66.93 5.66
C ILE A 282 10.07 -68.43 5.63
N GLN A 283 10.17 -69.16 6.74
CA GLN A 283 9.78 -70.58 6.85
C GLN A 283 8.45 -70.82 7.57
N LEU A 284 7.62 -69.78 7.75
CA LEU A 284 6.25 -69.85 8.25
C LEU A 284 5.23 -69.56 7.15
#